data_AF-A0A821HBS6-F1
#
_entry.id   AF-A0A821HBS6-F1
#
_cell.length_a   1.000
_cell.length_b   1.000
_cell.length_c   1.000
_cell.angle_alpha   90.00
_cell.angle_beta   90.00
_cell.angle_gamma   90.00
#
_symmetry.space_group_name_H-M   'P 1'
#
loop_
_entity.id
_entity.type
_entity.pdbx_description
1 polymer ?
#
loop_
_entity_poly.entity_id
_entity_poly.type
_entity_poly.pdbx_seq_one_letter_code
_entity_poly.pdbx_strand_id
1 'polypeptide(L)'
;DDLPNLKCFSLTTTSECYADLYNTKILPLFRRMSNLEELTLYLTIKMGTSFIDGTHIYNEILSHVPQLHIFNFCICTEIKTDDFVHHLSKDDIQETFPNTIYQKVDCMVQYGDCHAVCHVFSLPFMFDYLGYIGNTFPSIIFSHIKRLTVSDGVAFEHEFFNRIAWSFPLLEYLCVINFMSPSQISKQFNSNDNQLNSIVIYPHLIWLCIESSHIDYVEQFLNETKTHLPCLTKLSVYYNHLKIVTKNFTRYITRRNCIKVNELDIGKVEHSKDFNVCFPVL
;
A
#
# COMPACT_ATOMS: atom_id res chain seq x y z
N ASP A 1 30.47 -23.30 2.84
CA ASP A 1 29.62 -23.63 4.00
C ASP A 1 28.19 -23.75 3.53
N ASP A 2 27.77 -24.99 3.29
CA ASP A 2 26.41 -25.33 2.88
C ASP A 2 25.43 -24.86 3.96
N LEU A 3 24.38 -24.14 3.55
CA LEU A 3 23.28 -23.84 4.45
C LEU A 3 22.66 -25.18 4.87
N PRO A 4 22.24 -25.33 6.14
CA PRO A 4 21.59 -26.54 6.62
C PRO A 4 20.37 -26.91 5.75
N ASN A 5 19.92 -28.18 5.82
CA ASN A 5 18.70 -28.72 5.21
C ASN A 5 17.44 -27.96 5.66
N LEU A 6 17.31 -26.71 5.25
CA LEU A 6 16.21 -25.81 5.50
C LEU A 6 15.05 -26.23 4.61
N LYS A 7 13.97 -26.71 5.24
CA LYS A 7 12.72 -27.05 4.56
C LYS A 7 11.81 -25.84 4.36
N CYS A 8 11.77 -24.94 5.33
CA CYS A 8 10.94 -23.73 5.30
C CYS A 8 11.81 -22.48 5.44
N PHE A 9 11.56 -21.47 4.61
CA PHE A 9 12.27 -20.21 4.65
C PHE A 9 11.31 -19.04 4.45
N SER A 10 11.50 -17.96 5.21
CA SER A 10 10.80 -16.70 4.97
C SER A 10 11.79 -15.54 4.94
N LEU A 11 11.63 -14.70 3.93
CA LEU A 11 12.47 -13.53 3.72
C LEU A 11 11.58 -12.32 3.47
N THR A 12 11.81 -11.27 4.26
CA THR A 12 11.27 -9.93 4.03
C THR A 12 12.44 -8.99 3.87
N THR A 13 12.55 -8.35 2.71
CA THR A 13 13.60 -7.35 2.49
C THR A 13 13.03 -6.14 1.74
N THR A 14 13.26 -4.98 2.33
CA THR A 14 12.99 -3.67 1.76
C THR A 14 14.32 -2.96 1.62
N SER A 15 14.93 -3.04 0.44
CA SER A 15 16.21 -2.36 0.20
C SER A 15 15.96 -0.99 -0.43
N GLU A 16 16.48 0.06 0.20
CA GLU A 16 16.62 1.38 -0.42
C GLU A 16 17.83 1.44 -1.38
N CYS A 17 18.61 0.35 -1.47
CA CYS A 17 19.78 0.24 -2.34
C CYS A 17 19.59 -0.88 -3.38
N TYR A 18 19.43 -0.45 -4.63
CA TYR A 18 19.74 -1.02 -5.95
C TYR A 18 19.57 -2.53 -6.23
N ALA A 19 19.31 -2.85 -7.51
CA ALA A 19 19.34 -4.21 -8.08
C ALA A 19 20.57 -5.05 -7.65
N ASP A 20 21.67 -4.42 -7.24
CA ASP A 20 22.87 -5.05 -6.71
C ASP A 20 22.61 -5.94 -5.49
N LEU A 21 21.75 -5.55 -4.54
CA LEU A 21 21.48 -6.41 -3.36
C LEU A 21 20.81 -7.71 -3.79
N TYR A 22 19.83 -7.61 -4.69
CA TYR A 22 19.11 -8.75 -5.21
C TYR A 22 20.08 -9.73 -5.89
N ASN A 23 20.91 -9.23 -6.82
CA ASN A 23 21.85 -10.05 -7.57
C ASN A 23 23.00 -10.61 -6.72
N THR A 24 23.53 -9.84 -5.76
CA THR A 24 24.74 -10.21 -5.02
C THR A 24 24.48 -10.94 -3.70
N LYS A 25 23.28 -10.80 -3.12
CA LYS A 25 22.95 -11.39 -1.81
C LYS A 25 21.77 -12.35 -1.87
N ILE A 26 20.69 -11.97 -2.55
CA ILE A 26 19.44 -12.74 -2.55
C ILE A 26 19.54 -13.95 -3.49
N LEU A 27 19.91 -13.76 -4.76
CA LEU A 27 20.05 -14.88 -5.70
C LEU A 27 21.07 -15.94 -5.25
N PRO A 28 22.27 -15.58 -4.74
CA PRO A 28 23.21 -16.57 -4.23
C PRO A 28 22.70 -17.31 -2.98
N LEU A 29 21.77 -16.73 -2.23
CA LEU A 29 21.12 -17.43 -1.12
C LEU A 29 20.22 -18.55 -1.63
N PHE A 30 19.33 -18.27 -2.58
CA PHE A 30 18.45 -19.28 -3.17
C PHE A 30 19.21 -20.40 -3.88
N ARG A 31 20.31 -20.07 -4.57
CA ARG A 31 21.21 -21.05 -5.20
C ARG A 31 21.81 -22.07 -4.24
N ARG A 32 21.85 -21.77 -2.94
CA ARG A 32 22.36 -22.66 -1.88
C ARG A 32 21.25 -23.44 -1.14
N MET A 33 19.98 -23.20 -1.48
CA MET A 33 18.82 -23.75 -0.77
C MET A 33 18.13 -24.88 -1.58
N SER A 34 18.90 -25.81 -2.15
CA SER A 34 18.37 -26.85 -3.06
C SER A 34 17.37 -27.83 -2.42
N ASN A 35 17.38 -27.95 -1.09
CA ASN A 35 16.47 -28.82 -0.31
C ASN A 35 15.24 -28.05 0.23
N LEU A 36 15.03 -26.80 -0.18
CA LEU A 36 13.91 -26.00 0.27
C LEU A 36 12.60 -26.55 -0.29
N GLU A 37 11.66 -26.79 0.61
CA GLU A 37 10.34 -27.38 0.33
C GLU A 37 9.24 -26.30 0.34
N GLU A 38 9.39 -25.29 1.20
CA GLU A 38 8.45 -24.18 1.38
C GLU A 38 9.16 -22.82 1.47
N LEU A 39 8.65 -21.84 0.73
CA LEU A 39 9.18 -20.48 0.69
C LEU A 39 8.05 -19.46 0.78
N THR A 40 8.16 -18.54 1.74
CA THR A 40 7.34 -17.31 1.81
C THR A 40 8.22 -16.08 1.60
N LEU A 41 8.12 -15.44 0.44
CA LEU A 41 9.02 -14.38 0.00
C LEU A 41 8.29 -13.03 -0.15
N TYR A 42 8.66 -12.04 0.65
CA TYR A 42 8.29 -10.64 0.43
C TYR A 42 9.53 -9.83 0.05
N LEU A 43 9.56 -9.30 -1.16
CA LEU A 43 10.74 -8.65 -1.71
C LEU A 43 10.36 -7.31 -2.32
N THR A 44 11.06 -6.25 -1.95
CA THR A 44 10.95 -4.94 -2.59
C THR A 44 12.29 -4.53 -3.16
N ILE A 45 12.32 -4.31 -4.46
CA ILE A 45 13.50 -3.92 -5.23
C ILE A 45 13.25 -2.53 -5.79
N LYS A 46 14.05 -1.56 -5.35
CA LYS A 46 13.98 -0.20 -5.86
C LYS A 46 15.06 0.05 -6.90
N MET A 47 14.75 0.94 -7.86
CA MET A 47 15.67 1.37 -8.92
C MET A 47 16.20 0.20 -9.77
N GLY A 48 15.32 -0.74 -10.12
CA GLY A 48 15.62 -1.83 -11.04
C GLY A 48 15.77 -1.34 -12.49
N THR A 49 16.43 -2.14 -13.32
CA THR A 49 16.53 -1.91 -14.78
C THR A 49 15.36 -2.50 -15.55
N SER A 50 14.62 -3.44 -14.95
CA SER A 50 13.44 -4.10 -15.52
C SER A 50 12.54 -4.62 -14.41
N PHE A 51 11.27 -4.88 -14.72
CA PHE A 51 10.41 -5.61 -13.79
C PHE A 51 10.88 -7.05 -13.61
N ILE A 52 10.54 -7.64 -12.47
CA ILE A 52 10.68 -9.07 -12.25
C ILE A 52 9.40 -9.74 -12.74
N ASP A 53 9.52 -10.48 -13.82
CA ASP A 53 8.44 -11.22 -14.45
C ASP A 53 8.52 -12.72 -14.10
N GLY A 54 7.60 -13.52 -14.64
CA GLY A 54 7.53 -14.95 -14.35
C GLY A 54 8.72 -15.73 -14.89
N THR A 55 9.24 -15.34 -16.06
CA THR A 55 10.45 -15.91 -16.65
C THR A 55 11.64 -15.74 -15.71
N HIS A 56 11.80 -14.53 -15.16
CA HIS A 56 12.87 -14.21 -14.21
C HIS A 56 12.75 -15.02 -12.93
N ILE A 57 11.56 -15.09 -12.32
CA ILE A 57 11.33 -15.90 -11.11
C ILE A 57 11.65 -17.38 -11.36
N TYR A 58 11.24 -17.91 -12.51
CA TYR A 58 11.52 -19.30 -12.86
C TYR A 58 13.02 -19.56 -12.99
N ASN A 59 13.71 -18.74 -13.78
CA ASN A 59 15.12 -18.93 -14.10
C ASN A 59 16.03 -18.69 -12.89
N GLU A 60 15.78 -17.65 -12.11
CA GLU A 60 16.72 -17.20 -11.06
C GLU A 60 16.37 -17.70 -9.66
N ILE A 61 15.15 -18.15 -9.42
CA ILE A 61 14.72 -18.69 -8.11
C ILE A 61 14.36 -20.16 -8.26
N LEU A 62 13.28 -20.47 -9.00
CA LEU A 62 12.67 -21.79 -8.98
C LEU A 62 13.58 -22.89 -9.55
N SER A 63 14.37 -22.58 -10.57
CA SER A 63 15.32 -23.53 -11.18
C SER A 63 16.38 -24.05 -10.18
N HIS A 64 16.64 -23.29 -9.11
CA HIS A 64 17.66 -23.60 -8.11
C HIS A 64 17.10 -24.27 -6.84
N VAL A 65 15.78 -24.29 -6.67
CA VAL A 65 15.08 -24.90 -5.53
C VAL A 65 14.10 -25.98 -6.00
N PRO A 66 14.59 -27.07 -6.62
CA PRO A 66 13.74 -28.03 -7.32
C PRO A 66 12.78 -28.82 -6.42
N GLN A 67 12.97 -28.80 -5.09
CA GLN A 67 12.09 -29.45 -4.13
C GLN A 67 10.96 -28.54 -3.62
N LEU A 68 10.95 -27.28 -4.06
CA LEU A 68 9.98 -26.28 -3.63
C LEU A 68 8.60 -26.64 -4.17
N HIS A 69 7.65 -26.92 -3.26
CA HIS A 69 6.28 -27.25 -3.61
C HIS A 69 5.27 -26.22 -3.09
N ILE A 70 5.65 -25.45 -2.06
CA ILE A 70 4.87 -24.30 -1.60
C ILE A 70 5.69 -23.03 -1.81
N PHE A 71 5.19 -22.14 -2.66
CA PHE A 71 5.81 -20.85 -2.91
C PHE A 71 4.77 -19.73 -2.81
N ASN A 72 4.80 -19.02 -1.68
CA ASN A 72 4.01 -17.81 -1.48
C ASN A 72 4.92 -16.60 -1.70
N PHE A 73 4.52 -15.66 -2.54
CA PHE A 73 5.38 -14.50 -2.80
C PHE A 73 4.63 -13.20 -3.06
N CYS A 74 5.29 -12.09 -2.76
CA CYS A 74 4.96 -10.75 -3.22
C CYS A 74 6.27 -10.04 -3.53
N ILE A 75 6.52 -9.79 -4.81
CA ILE A 75 7.70 -9.09 -5.31
C ILE A 75 7.23 -7.75 -5.87
N CYS A 76 7.71 -6.68 -5.25
CA CYS A 76 7.52 -5.30 -5.70
C CYS A 76 8.82 -4.84 -6.38
N THR A 77 8.73 -4.41 -7.63
CA THR A 77 9.85 -3.83 -8.36
C THR A 77 9.50 -2.42 -8.80
N GLU A 78 10.34 -1.46 -8.42
CA GLU A 78 10.29 -0.09 -8.86
C GLU A 78 11.44 0.13 -9.87
N ILE A 79 11.12 0.55 -11.09
CA ILE A 79 12.08 0.88 -12.14
C ILE A 79 12.04 2.37 -12.44
N LYS A 80 13.17 2.94 -12.87
CA LYS A 80 13.16 4.28 -13.47
C LYS A 80 12.64 4.17 -14.90
N THR A 81 11.69 5.02 -15.26
CA THR A 81 11.23 5.14 -16.63
C THR A 81 11.99 6.28 -17.29
N ASP A 82 12.83 5.95 -18.26
CA ASP A 82 13.27 6.95 -19.24
C ASP A 82 12.12 7.17 -20.25
N ASP A 83 12.12 8.31 -20.96
CA ASP A 83 11.04 8.81 -21.84
C ASP A 83 10.55 7.85 -22.97
N PHE A 84 11.09 6.62 -23.07
CA PHE A 84 10.85 5.67 -24.15
C PHE A 84 10.46 4.24 -23.72
N VAL A 85 10.04 4.02 -22.47
CA VAL A 85 9.65 2.66 -22.04
C VAL A 85 8.29 2.27 -22.64
N HIS A 86 8.26 1.16 -23.37
CA HIS A 86 7.00 0.48 -23.69
C HIS A 86 6.31 0.12 -22.38
N HIS A 87 5.16 0.73 -22.12
CA HIS A 87 4.34 0.43 -20.94
C HIS A 87 3.81 -1.00 -21.06
N LEU A 88 4.44 -1.92 -20.34
CA LEU A 88 3.90 -3.27 -20.12
C LEU A 88 2.56 -3.15 -19.39
N SER A 89 1.54 -3.76 -19.97
CA SER A 89 0.25 -3.93 -19.33
C SER A 89 0.32 -5.01 -18.25
N LYS A 90 -0.74 -5.08 -17.45
CA LYS A 90 -0.97 -6.18 -16.52
C LYS A 90 -0.91 -7.53 -17.25
N ASP A 91 -1.57 -7.62 -18.39
CA ASP A 91 -1.71 -8.84 -19.17
C ASP A 91 -0.35 -9.31 -19.70
N ASP A 92 0.48 -8.38 -20.21
CA ASP A 92 1.84 -8.69 -20.67
C ASP A 92 2.69 -9.35 -19.56
N ILE A 93 2.59 -8.86 -18.33
CA ILE A 93 3.31 -9.45 -17.19
C ILE A 93 2.72 -10.81 -16.82
N GLN A 94 1.39 -10.95 -16.81
CA GLN A 94 0.75 -12.22 -16.48
C GLN A 94 1.07 -13.32 -17.49
N GLU A 95 1.21 -12.99 -18.78
CA GLU A 95 1.60 -13.94 -19.83
C GLU A 95 2.99 -14.55 -19.61
N THR A 96 3.87 -13.89 -18.86
CA THR A 96 5.20 -14.42 -18.50
C THR A 96 5.17 -15.52 -17.44
N PHE A 97 4.00 -15.85 -16.89
CA PHE A 97 3.80 -16.97 -15.96
C PHE A 97 3.13 -18.15 -16.70
N PRO A 98 3.87 -18.88 -17.56
CA PRO A 98 3.28 -19.94 -18.38
C PRO A 98 2.80 -21.09 -17.48
N ASN A 99 1.48 -21.29 -17.40
CA ASN A 99 0.80 -22.44 -16.77
C ASN A 99 1.54 -22.94 -15.52
N THR A 100 1.86 -22.05 -14.59
CA THR A 100 2.79 -22.37 -13.52
C THR A 100 2.21 -23.47 -12.63
N ILE A 101 3.01 -24.51 -12.45
CA ILE A 101 2.79 -25.63 -11.52
C ILE A 101 2.54 -25.12 -10.07
N TYR A 102 2.91 -23.86 -9.82
CA TYR A 102 2.77 -23.12 -8.57
C TYR A 102 1.71 -22.03 -8.74
N GLN A 103 0.76 -21.97 -7.78
CA GLN A 103 -0.30 -20.99 -7.47
C GLN A 103 -0.73 -19.96 -8.53
N LYS A 104 -2.02 -19.61 -8.57
CA LYS A 104 -2.51 -18.48 -9.38
C LYS A 104 -1.71 -17.22 -9.03
N VAL A 105 -1.20 -16.51 -10.04
CA VAL A 105 -0.46 -15.26 -9.88
C VAL A 105 -1.33 -14.09 -10.33
N ASP A 106 -1.21 -12.96 -9.63
CA ASP A 106 -1.79 -11.69 -10.06
C ASP A 106 -0.74 -10.58 -9.94
N CYS A 107 -1.00 -9.46 -10.59
CA CYS A 107 -0.10 -8.32 -10.57
C CYS A 107 -0.83 -6.97 -10.58
N MET A 108 -0.09 -5.96 -10.11
CA MET A 108 -0.47 -4.54 -10.16
C MET A 108 0.66 -3.78 -10.82
N VAL A 109 0.36 -2.98 -11.83
CA VAL A 109 1.35 -2.15 -12.53
C VAL A 109 0.88 -0.71 -12.48
N GLN A 110 1.78 0.18 -12.05
CA GLN A 110 1.56 1.61 -11.99
C GLN A 110 2.71 2.33 -12.68
N TYR A 111 2.38 3.31 -13.51
CA TYR A 111 3.33 4.18 -14.16
C TYR A 111 3.17 5.60 -13.60
N GLY A 112 4.25 6.16 -13.07
CA GLY A 112 4.38 7.57 -12.75
C GLY A 112 5.29 8.28 -13.76
N ASP A 113 5.52 9.57 -13.54
CA ASP A 113 6.26 10.42 -14.49
C ASP A 113 7.73 10.00 -14.67
N CYS A 114 8.36 9.44 -13.64
CA CYS A 114 9.80 9.11 -13.65
C CYS A 114 10.12 7.71 -13.11
N HIS A 115 9.09 6.96 -12.71
CA HIS A 115 9.23 5.61 -12.17
C HIS A 115 7.99 4.80 -12.48
N ALA A 116 8.14 3.48 -12.54
CA ALA A 116 7.04 2.55 -12.61
C ALA A 116 7.20 1.49 -11.53
N VAL A 117 6.09 1.10 -10.92
CA VAL A 117 6.03 0.11 -9.84
C VAL A 117 5.21 -1.07 -10.33
N CYS A 118 5.77 -2.27 -10.17
CA CYS A 118 5.07 -3.51 -10.44
C CYS A 118 5.08 -4.39 -9.20
N HIS A 119 3.90 -4.80 -8.75
CA HIS A 119 3.73 -5.87 -7.77
C HIS A 119 3.33 -7.14 -8.50
N VAL A 120 4.08 -8.22 -8.30
CA VAL A 120 3.69 -9.56 -8.72
C VAL A 120 3.59 -10.42 -7.47
N PHE A 121 2.48 -11.13 -7.31
CA PHE A 121 2.21 -11.92 -6.11
C PHE A 121 1.40 -13.17 -6.38
N SER A 122 1.56 -14.15 -5.48
CA SER A 122 0.76 -15.37 -5.51
C SER A 122 -0.59 -15.19 -4.82
N LEU A 123 -1.56 -15.99 -5.25
CA LEU A 123 -2.92 -16.05 -4.70
C LEU A 123 -3.18 -17.39 -3.98
N PRO A 124 -3.90 -17.38 -2.84
CA PRO A 124 -4.40 -16.19 -2.14
C PRO A 124 -3.26 -15.33 -1.57
N PHE A 125 -3.50 -14.02 -1.43
CA PHE A 125 -2.49 -13.12 -0.87
C PHE A 125 -2.36 -13.36 0.64
N MET A 126 -1.16 -13.78 1.09
CA MET A 126 -0.92 -14.27 2.45
C MET A 126 -0.19 -13.27 3.38
N PHE A 127 0.22 -12.11 2.87
CA PHE A 127 0.97 -11.13 3.67
C PHE A 127 0.03 -10.17 4.40
N ASP A 128 0.51 -9.63 5.52
CA ASP A 128 -0.24 -8.68 6.35
C ASP A 128 0.00 -7.22 5.96
N TYR A 129 0.93 -6.98 5.03
CA TYR A 129 1.34 -5.67 4.54
C TYR A 129 1.35 -5.63 3.02
N LEU A 130 0.84 -4.52 2.48
CA LEU A 130 0.95 -4.14 1.08
C LEU A 130 1.17 -2.64 1.03
N GLY A 131 2.24 -2.19 0.38
CA GLY A 131 2.59 -0.78 0.35
C GLY A 131 2.94 -0.30 -1.04
N TYR A 132 2.83 1.00 -1.24
CA TYR A 132 3.16 1.71 -2.47
C TYR A 132 2.29 1.31 -3.67
N ILE A 133 1.00 1.03 -3.42
CA ILE A 133 0.02 0.83 -4.49
C ILE A 133 -0.67 2.15 -4.84
N GLY A 134 -0.95 2.35 -6.12
CA GLY A 134 -1.66 3.53 -6.62
C GLY A 134 -3.17 3.35 -6.70
N ASN A 135 -3.78 4.08 -7.63
CA ASN A 135 -5.23 4.07 -7.89
C ASN A 135 -5.78 2.72 -8.42
N THR A 136 -4.91 1.79 -8.84
CA THR A 136 -5.30 0.54 -9.48
C THR A 136 -4.79 -0.68 -8.70
N PHE A 137 -5.74 -1.47 -8.20
CA PHE A 137 -5.51 -2.81 -7.66
C PHE A 137 -6.64 -3.75 -8.08
N PRO A 138 -6.38 -5.08 -8.19
CA PRO A 138 -7.37 -6.05 -8.66
C PRO A 138 -8.57 -6.13 -7.72
N SER A 139 -9.72 -6.49 -8.30
CA SER A 139 -10.99 -6.70 -7.58
C SER A 139 -11.00 -8.03 -6.82
N ILE A 140 -10.04 -8.22 -5.92
CA ILE A 140 -9.92 -9.36 -5.02
C ILE A 140 -10.00 -8.89 -3.57
N ILE A 141 -10.33 -9.81 -2.66
CA ILE A 141 -10.35 -9.54 -1.23
C ILE A 141 -9.00 -9.93 -0.64
N PHE A 142 -8.27 -8.95 -0.12
CA PHE A 142 -7.01 -9.13 0.59
C PHE A 142 -7.29 -9.42 2.07
N SER A 143 -7.72 -10.64 2.36
CA SER A 143 -8.19 -11.05 3.69
C SER A 143 -7.14 -11.02 4.80
N HIS A 144 -5.85 -11.00 4.47
CA HIS A 144 -4.75 -11.01 5.44
C HIS A 144 -4.15 -9.62 5.69
N ILE A 145 -4.41 -8.65 4.81
CA ILE A 145 -3.82 -7.32 4.90
C ILE A 145 -4.38 -6.56 6.10
N LYS A 146 -3.46 -6.13 6.95
CA LYS A 146 -3.71 -5.26 8.10
C LYS A 146 -3.09 -3.88 7.91
N ARG A 147 -2.04 -3.78 7.09
CA ARG A 147 -1.27 -2.55 6.90
C ARG A 147 -1.21 -2.21 5.41
N LEU A 148 -1.77 -1.05 5.04
CA LEU A 148 -1.83 -0.57 3.67
C LEU A 148 -1.18 0.80 3.54
N THR A 149 -0.30 0.95 2.56
CA THR A 149 0.20 2.26 2.13
C THR A 149 -0.20 2.49 0.68
N VAL A 150 -1.00 3.52 0.43
CA VAL A 150 -1.38 3.95 -0.92
C VAL A 150 -0.65 5.23 -1.27
N SER A 151 -0.12 5.31 -2.49
CA SER A 151 0.66 6.44 -2.97
C SER A 151 0.41 6.67 -4.45
N ASP A 152 0.10 7.91 -4.81
CA ASP A 152 -0.04 8.28 -6.21
C ASP A 152 0.39 9.74 -6.44
N GLY A 153 0.83 10.02 -7.67
CA GLY A 153 1.12 11.37 -8.12
C GLY A 153 -0.16 12.19 -8.27
N VAL A 154 -1.27 11.55 -8.63
CA VAL A 154 -2.59 12.20 -8.80
C VAL A 154 -3.52 11.94 -7.62
N ALA A 155 -4.46 12.85 -7.38
CA ALA A 155 -5.43 12.70 -6.31
C ALA A 155 -6.30 11.45 -6.50
N PHE A 156 -6.43 10.64 -5.44
CA PHE A 156 -7.42 9.58 -5.32
C PHE A 156 -8.85 10.14 -5.33
N GLU A 157 -9.73 9.50 -6.09
CA GLU A 157 -11.16 9.79 -6.09
C GLU A 157 -11.85 9.25 -4.83
N HIS A 158 -13.02 9.78 -4.46
CA HIS A 158 -13.74 9.29 -3.28
C HIS A 158 -14.12 7.80 -3.37
N GLU A 159 -14.46 7.31 -4.56
CA GLU A 159 -14.77 5.89 -4.79
C GLU A 159 -13.57 4.98 -4.48
N PHE A 160 -12.34 5.47 -4.61
CA PHE A 160 -11.15 4.70 -4.27
C PHE A 160 -11.15 4.25 -2.81
N PHE A 161 -11.55 5.15 -1.89
CA PHE A 161 -11.64 4.81 -0.47
C PHE A 161 -12.77 3.82 -0.17
N ASN A 162 -13.85 3.79 -0.99
CA ASN A 162 -14.82 2.70 -0.91
C ASN A 162 -14.17 1.37 -1.30
N ARG A 163 -13.46 1.33 -2.43
CA ARG A 163 -12.77 0.12 -2.90
C ARG A 163 -11.77 -0.40 -1.88
N ILE A 164 -11.07 0.47 -1.16
CA ILE A 164 -10.18 0.05 -0.06
C ILE A 164 -10.99 -0.66 1.03
N ALA A 165 -12.05 -0.03 1.54
CA ALA A 165 -12.85 -0.63 2.62
C ALA A 165 -13.41 -2.02 2.25
N TRP A 166 -13.80 -2.21 0.99
CA TRP A 166 -14.27 -3.51 0.48
C TRP A 166 -13.15 -4.54 0.30
N SER A 167 -11.99 -4.13 -0.21
CA SER A 167 -10.92 -5.05 -0.59
C SER A 167 -10.02 -5.42 0.59
N PHE A 168 -9.97 -4.60 1.64
CA PHE A 168 -9.12 -4.77 2.82
C PHE A 168 -9.97 -4.80 4.10
N PRO A 169 -10.79 -5.85 4.33
CA PRO A 169 -11.78 -5.86 5.39
C PRO A 169 -11.17 -5.85 6.80
N LEU A 170 -9.92 -6.28 6.98
CA LEU A 170 -9.20 -6.34 8.27
C LEU A 170 -8.17 -5.21 8.44
N LEU A 171 -8.30 -4.12 7.69
CA LEU A 171 -7.32 -3.04 7.69
C LEU A 171 -7.22 -2.35 9.07
N GLU A 172 -6.03 -2.39 9.67
CA GLU A 172 -5.70 -1.79 10.96
C GLU A 172 -4.89 -0.49 10.81
N TYR A 173 -4.09 -0.39 9.74
CA TYR A 173 -3.26 0.78 9.43
C TYR A 173 -3.44 1.20 7.97
N LEU A 174 -3.73 2.47 7.74
CA LEU A 174 -3.82 3.08 6.42
C LEU A 174 -2.93 4.31 6.35
N CYS A 175 -1.98 4.30 5.42
CA CYS A 175 -1.20 5.47 5.05
C CYS A 175 -1.59 5.93 3.64
N VAL A 176 -1.98 7.20 3.51
CA VAL A 176 -2.32 7.82 2.23
C VAL A 176 -1.29 8.90 1.93
N ILE A 177 -0.60 8.75 0.81
CA ILE A 177 0.43 9.67 0.36
C ILE A 177 0.00 10.22 -1.00
N ASN A 178 0.00 11.54 -1.14
CA ASN A 178 -0.21 12.21 -2.41
C ASN A 178 0.74 13.40 -2.52
N PHE A 179 1.59 13.38 -3.55
CA PHE A 179 2.68 14.36 -3.69
C PHE A 179 2.30 15.60 -4.50
N MET A 180 1.06 15.71 -4.99
CA MET A 180 0.67 16.81 -5.87
C MET A 180 0.39 18.13 -5.14
N SER A 181 0.71 19.24 -5.82
CA SER A 181 0.44 20.59 -5.29
C SER A 181 -1.07 20.92 -5.35
N PRO A 182 -1.63 21.66 -4.38
CA PRO A 182 -3.06 22.00 -4.32
C PRO A 182 -3.63 22.72 -5.55
N SER A 183 -2.78 23.29 -6.41
CA SER A 183 -3.20 24.11 -7.55
C SER A 183 -3.83 23.33 -8.71
N GLN A 184 -3.53 22.03 -8.85
CA GLN A 184 -4.05 21.18 -9.94
C GLN A 184 -5.40 20.52 -9.60
N ILE A 185 -5.79 20.51 -8.33
CA ILE A 185 -6.95 19.76 -7.81
C ILE A 185 -8.26 20.56 -7.90
N SER A 186 -8.18 21.90 -7.89
CA SER A 186 -9.36 22.80 -7.89
C SER A 186 -10.31 22.63 -9.09
N LYS A 187 -9.89 21.91 -10.15
CA LYS A 187 -10.72 21.64 -11.33
C LYS A 187 -11.45 20.29 -11.29
N GLN A 188 -11.05 19.33 -10.43
CA GLN A 188 -11.60 17.95 -10.47
C GLN A 188 -12.71 17.68 -9.44
N PHE A 189 -12.74 18.39 -8.30
CA PHE A 189 -13.80 18.19 -7.29
C PHE A 189 -15.11 18.95 -7.57
N ASN A 190 -15.24 19.60 -8.72
CA ASN A 190 -16.53 20.08 -9.22
C ASN A 190 -17.29 18.93 -9.89
N SER A 191 -17.74 17.95 -9.13
CA SER A 191 -18.66 16.93 -9.61
C SER A 191 -19.88 16.85 -8.71
N ASN A 192 -21.02 17.06 -9.35
CA ASN A 192 -22.38 16.96 -8.84
C ASN A 192 -22.55 15.89 -7.73
N ASP A 193 -22.99 16.36 -6.57
CA ASP A 193 -23.27 15.71 -5.27
C ASP A 193 -24.30 14.55 -5.27
N ASN A 194 -24.44 13.80 -6.37
CA ASN A 194 -25.55 12.86 -6.57
C ASN A 194 -25.15 11.39 -6.81
N GLN A 195 -23.93 10.96 -6.50
CA GLN A 195 -23.56 9.54 -6.60
C GLN A 195 -23.22 8.92 -5.23
N LEU A 196 -24.20 8.16 -4.72
CA LEU A 196 -24.11 7.14 -3.67
C LEU A 196 -23.46 7.57 -2.34
N ASN A 197 -24.26 8.29 -1.54
CA ASN A 197 -24.01 8.65 -0.13
C ASN A 197 -24.02 7.45 0.84
N SER A 198 -23.32 6.35 0.54
CA SER A 198 -23.05 5.34 1.57
C SER A 198 -21.83 5.75 2.37
N ILE A 199 -21.98 5.88 3.69
CA ILE A 199 -20.87 6.13 4.61
C ILE A 199 -19.87 4.97 4.47
N VAL A 200 -18.60 5.28 4.21
CA VAL A 200 -17.53 4.29 4.15
C VAL A 200 -17.20 3.84 5.57
N ILE A 201 -17.15 2.53 5.83
CA ILE A 201 -16.86 2.03 7.18
C ILE A 201 -15.53 1.31 7.17
N TYR A 202 -14.62 1.73 8.06
CA TYR A 202 -13.38 1.03 8.34
C TYR A 202 -13.45 0.44 9.75
N PRO A 203 -14.01 -0.77 9.92
CA PRO A 203 -14.37 -1.30 11.24
C PRO A 203 -13.16 -1.58 12.12
N HIS A 204 -11.99 -1.83 11.52
CA HIS A 204 -10.78 -2.24 12.24
C HIS A 204 -9.65 -1.21 12.18
N LEU A 205 -9.85 -0.05 11.53
CA LEU A 205 -8.77 0.93 11.36
C LEU A 205 -8.42 1.59 12.69
N ILE A 206 -7.21 1.32 13.17
CA ILE A 206 -6.64 1.79 14.43
C ILE A 206 -5.78 3.03 14.19
N TRP A 207 -5.02 3.05 13.09
CA TRP A 207 -4.09 4.12 12.77
C TRP A 207 -4.29 4.62 11.34
N LEU A 208 -4.59 5.91 11.22
CA LEU A 208 -4.67 6.64 9.97
C LEU A 208 -3.49 7.62 9.85
N CYS A 209 -2.69 7.48 8.79
CA CYS A 209 -1.63 8.43 8.43
C CYS A 209 -1.99 9.14 7.13
N ILE A 210 -2.23 10.44 7.22
CA ILE A 210 -2.65 11.32 6.12
C ILE A 210 -1.86 12.64 6.15
N GLU A 211 -0.67 12.63 6.78
CA GLU A 211 0.20 13.80 6.88
C GLU A 211 0.64 14.28 5.50
N SER A 212 1.11 13.37 4.64
CA SER A 212 1.63 13.69 3.31
C SER A 212 0.53 13.64 2.25
N SER A 213 -0.66 14.15 2.58
CA SER A 213 -1.86 13.96 1.77
C SER A 213 -2.67 15.25 1.62
N HIS A 214 -3.57 15.27 0.62
CA HIS A 214 -4.42 16.42 0.37
C HIS A 214 -5.43 16.65 1.50
N ILE A 215 -5.76 17.92 1.75
CA ILE A 215 -6.73 18.31 2.80
C ILE A 215 -8.11 17.67 2.62
N ASP A 216 -8.51 17.38 1.39
CA ASP A 216 -9.80 16.74 1.10
C ASP A 216 -9.89 15.32 1.66
N TYR A 217 -8.75 14.63 1.85
CA TYR A 217 -8.73 13.33 2.50
C TYR A 217 -8.92 13.46 4.00
N VAL A 218 -8.38 14.52 4.60
CA VAL A 218 -8.67 14.87 6.00
C VAL A 218 -10.17 15.10 6.18
N GLU A 219 -10.82 15.83 5.28
CA GLU A 219 -12.29 15.98 5.28
C GLU A 219 -12.99 14.64 5.05
N GLN A 220 -12.57 13.83 4.06
CA GLN A 220 -13.18 12.53 3.75
C GLN A 220 -13.17 11.59 4.95
N PHE A 221 -12.03 11.44 5.64
CA PHE A 221 -11.86 10.48 6.73
C PHE A 221 -12.41 11.00 8.06
N LEU A 222 -12.23 12.29 8.38
CA LEU A 222 -12.65 12.80 9.69
C LEU A 222 -14.14 13.14 9.73
N ASN A 223 -14.78 13.44 8.58
CA ASN A 223 -16.21 13.74 8.54
C ASN A 223 -17.05 12.45 8.72
N GLU A 224 -17.78 12.35 9.82
CA GLU A 224 -18.60 11.19 10.16
C GLU A 224 -19.73 10.89 9.14
N THR A 225 -20.14 11.89 8.35
CA THR A 225 -21.15 11.70 7.30
C THR A 225 -20.58 11.09 6.03
N LYS A 226 -19.24 10.98 5.93
CA LYS A 226 -18.52 10.42 4.79
C LYS A 226 -17.87 9.09 5.15
N THR A 227 -17.21 9.04 6.32
CA THR A 227 -16.48 7.85 6.77
C THR A 227 -16.76 7.58 8.25
N HIS A 228 -16.87 6.32 8.65
CA HIS A 228 -16.97 5.91 10.05
C HIS A 228 -15.73 5.12 10.48
N LEU A 229 -15.06 5.62 11.53
CA LEU A 229 -13.79 5.08 12.05
C LEU A 229 -13.94 4.67 13.53
N PRO A 230 -14.67 3.58 13.84
CA PRO A 230 -15.03 3.23 15.22
C PRO A 230 -13.84 2.85 16.12
N CYS A 231 -12.71 2.46 15.52
CA CYS A 231 -11.52 1.95 16.22
C CYS A 231 -10.31 2.90 16.15
N LEU A 232 -10.45 4.10 15.58
CA LEU A 232 -9.33 5.02 15.41
C LEU A 232 -8.79 5.50 16.76
N THR A 233 -7.54 5.16 17.05
CA THR A 233 -6.83 5.64 18.25
C THR A 233 -5.59 6.45 17.91
N LYS A 234 -5.02 6.26 16.70
CA LYS A 234 -3.83 6.99 16.25
C LYS A 234 -4.12 7.77 14.97
N LEU A 235 -3.73 9.04 14.93
CA LEU A 235 -3.90 9.90 13.76
C LEU A 235 -2.60 10.67 13.49
N SER A 236 -2.10 10.61 12.26
CA SER A 236 -1.00 11.44 11.78
C SER A 236 -1.50 12.37 10.68
N VAL A 237 -1.46 13.68 10.89
CA VAL A 237 -2.06 14.69 9.99
C VAL A 237 -1.40 16.05 10.20
N TYR A 238 -1.20 16.86 9.15
CA TYR A 238 -0.71 18.22 9.35
C TYR A 238 -1.69 19.07 10.18
N TYR A 239 -1.18 19.73 11.22
CA TYR A 239 -1.95 20.59 12.11
C TYR A 239 -2.84 21.60 11.36
N ASN A 240 -2.31 22.24 10.32
CA ASN A 240 -3.05 23.25 9.56
C ASN A 240 -4.26 22.65 8.82
N HIS A 241 -4.11 21.46 8.23
CA HIS A 241 -5.23 20.77 7.58
C HIS A 241 -6.30 20.38 8.61
N LEU A 242 -5.86 19.84 9.75
CA LEU A 242 -6.75 19.46 10.84
C LEU A 242 -7.52 20.68 11.38
N LYS A 243 -6.83 21.80 11.60
CA LYS A 243 -7.44 23.06 12.06
C LYS A 243 -8.50 23.59 11.08
N ILE A 244 -8.24 23.52 9.76
CA ILE A 244 -9.20 23.95 8.73
C ILE A 244 -10.42 23.04 8.72
N VAL A 245 -10.23 21.72 8.61
CA VAL A 245 -11.31 20.72 8.50
C VAL A 245 -12.21 20.72 9.74
N THR A 246 -11.61 20.84 10.91
CA THR A 246 -12.33 20.88 12.20
C THR A 246 -12.90 22.26 12.53
N LYS A 247 -12.71 23.28 11.68
CA LYS A 247 -13.06 24.70 11.95
C LYS A 247 -12.54 25.15 13.32
N ASN A 248 -11.22 25.11 13.50
CA ASN A 248 -10.56 25.36 14.78
C ASN A 248 -11.07 24.45 15.91
N PHE A 249 -11.26 23.15 15.64
CA PHE A 249 -11.70 22.14 16.62
C PHE A 249 -13.14 22.32 17.15
N THR A 250 -13.96 23.14 16.48
CA THR A 250 -15.37 23.39 16.87
C THR A 250 -16.39 22.56 16.09
N ARG A 251 -15.99 21.91 14.99
CA ARG A 251 -16.89 21.20 14.07
C ARG A 251 -17.28 19.82 14.61
N TYR A 252 -18.52 19.71 15.09
CA TYR A 252 -19.06 18.49 15.71
C TYR A 252 -18.93 17.23 14.83
N ILE A 253 -19.22 17.32 13.53
CA ILE A 253 -19.21 16.14 12.63
C ILE A 253 -17.83 15.48 12.48
N THR A 254 -16.75 16.17 12.85
CA THR A 254 -15.40 15.60 12.87
C THR A 254 -15.05 14.90 14.18
N ARG A 255 -15.78 15.22 15.25
CA ARG A 255 -15.49 14.79 16.61
C ARG A 255 -15.66 13.29 16.80
N ARG A 256 -16.67 12.68 16.16
CA ARG A 256 -16.99 11.26 16.41
C ARG A 256 -15.88 10.31 15.99
N ASN A 257 -15.23 10.57 14.85
CA ASN A 257 -14.08 9.78 14.41
C ASN A 257 -12.82 10.08 15.24
N CYS A 258 -12.71 11.26 15.84
CA CYS A 258 -11.55 11.66 16.66
C CYS A 258 -11.68 11.32 18.16
N ILE A 259 -12.87 10.96 18.65
CA ILE A 259 -13.16 10.90 20.11
C ILE A 259 -12.33 9.86 20.87
N LYS A 260 -11.78 8.85 20.18
CA LYS A 260 -10.94 7.80 20.76
C LYS A 260 -9.44 7.99 20.47
N VAL A 261 -9.07 9.04 19.74
CA VAL A 261 -7.69 9.30 19.35
C VAL A 261 -6.88 9.73 20.58
N ASN A 262 -5.95 8.88 20.99
CA ASN A 262 -5.06 9.08 22.14
C ASN A 262 -3.58 9.25 21.72
N GLU A 263 -3.29 9.14 20.43
CA GLU A 263 -1.98 9.44 19.85
C GLU A 263 -2.20 10.28 18.59
N LEU A 264 -1.77 11.54 18.65
CA LEU A 264 -1.91 12.48 17.55
C LEU A 264 -0.53 13.01 17.15
N ASP A 265 -0.12 12.71 15.92
CA ASP A 265 1.06 13.30 15.30
C ASP A 265 0.63 14.45 14.37
N ILE A 266 0.91 15.67 14.82
CA ILE A 266 0.57 16.92 14.12
C ILE A 266 1.80 17.81 13.88
N GLY A 267 3.00 17.28 14.13
CA GLY A 267 4.23 18.06 14.22
C GLY A 267 4.29 18.96 15.47
N LYS A 268 5.35 19.78 15.57
CA LYS A 268 5.56 20.68 16.72
C LYS A 268 4.72 21.96 16.58
N VAL A 269 3.59 22.06 17.29
CA VAL A 269 2.71 23.25 17.28
C VAL A 269 2.08 23.49 18.65
N GLU A 270 1.76 24.75 18.98
CA GLU A 270 0.96 25.10 20.16
C GLU A 270 -0.53 24.75 19.96
N HIS A 271 -1.15 24.13 20.97
CA HIS A 271 -2.54 23.68 20.91
C HIS A 271 -3.54 24.85 21.03
N SER A 272 -4.64 24.77 20.27
CA SER A 272 -5.80 25.65 20.46
C SER A 272 -6.50 25.34 21.80
N LYS A 273 -7.19 26.32 22.41
CA LYS A 273 -7.99 26.09 23.62
C LYS A 273 -9.10 25.05 23.42
N ASP A 274 -9.64 24.96 22.21
CA ASP A 274 -10.74 24.05 21.87
C ASP A 274 -10.27 22.66 21.43
N PHE A 275 -8.96 22.40 21.48
CA PHE A 275 -8.35 21.15 21.04
C PHE A 275 -8.96 19.92 21.74
N ASN A 276 -9.19 20.01 23.06
CA ASN A 276 -9.75 18.94 23.88
C ASN A 276 -11.22 18.61 23.55
N VAL A 277 -11.93 19.49 22.82
CA VAL A 277 -13.30 19.20 22.36
C VAL A 277 -13.28 18.11 21.30
N CYS A 278 -12.32 18.19 20.36
CA CYS A 278 -12.16 17.24 19.27
C CYS A 278 -11.40 15.97 19.73
N PHE A 279 -10.43 16.14 20.63
CA PHE A 279 -9.56 15.07 21.13
C PHE A 279 -9.60 14.98 22.66
N PRO A 280 -10.67 14.43 23.26
CA PRO A 280 -10.87 14.46 24.72
C PRO A 280 -9.97 13.49 25.51
N VAL A 281 -9.19 12.65 24.83
CA VAL A 281 -8.33 11.60 25.41
C VAL A 281 -6.83 11.90 25.27
N LEU A 282 -6.47 13.05 24.67
CA LEU A 282 -5.11 13.60 24.63
C LEU A 282 -4.88 14.52 25.84
#